data_AF-A0A9E3RSU0-F1
#
_entry.id   AF-A0A9E3RSU0-F1
#
_cell.length_a   1.000
_cell.length_b   1.000
_cell.length_c   1.000
_cell.angle_alpha   90.00
_cell.angle_beta   90.00
_cell.angle_gamma   90.00
#
_symmetry.space_group_name_H-M   'P 1'
#
loop_
_entity.id
_entity.type
_entity.pdbx_description
1 polymer ?
#
loop_
_entity_poly.entity_id
_entity_poly.type
_entity_poly.pdbx_seq_one_letter_code
_entity_poly.pdbx_strand_id
1 'polypeptide(L)'
;MGLFDIFRMGKVVAGTVRAVRQQRALGKDLAALPMPRFVEECLANLNQSAGNWQGRARPPHGSTASIAALKRLPDDLTEFYAHCDGFEPVHGDFPAAIYPIHDLKLGADHMPSLSARLVSYWQENGNDSEKPGLLSILPPDDLAALASHAADSYLKPSLLDVAVPLCPPRGSDFEVILLTDSGEHLPRGTVLSVEGGSATRYANFKTWLASYASLFGSLSAAFPAHPDT
;
A
#
# COMPACT_ATOMS: atom_id res chain seq x y z
N MET A 1 -0.10 -30.20 27.90
CA MET A 1 0.26 -28.89 27.32
C MET A 1 0.59 -27.97 28.48
N GLY A 2 1.88 -27.73 28.72
CA GLY A 2 2.39 -27.16 29.96
C GLY A 2 2.45 -25.63 29.95
N LEU A 3 2.36 -25.01 31.12
CA LEU A 3 2.49 -23.56 31.35
C LEU A 3 3.72 -22.92 30.66
N PHE A 4 4.78 -23.68 30.38
CA PHE A 4 5.96 -23.22 29.63
C PHE A 4 5.67 -22.87 28.15
N ASP A 5 4.66 -23.47 27.52
CA ASP A 5 4.24 -23.10 26.16
C ASP A 5 3.51 -21.75 26.14
N ILE A 6 2.79 -21.40 27.21
CA ILE A 6 2.08 -20.12 27.36
C ILE A 6 3.08 -18.96 27.50
N PHE A 7 4.19 -19.16 28.22
CA PHE A 7 5.24 -18.13 28.34
C PHE A 7 6.06 -17.94 27.06
N ARG A 8 6.25 -19.00 26.25
CA ARG A 8 6.89 -18.88 24.92
C ARG A 8 5.98 -18.17 23.92
N MET A 9 4.69 -18.50 23.91
CA MET A 9 3.69 -17.84 23.08
C MET A 9 3.52 -16.37 23.49
N GLY A 10 3.53 -16.06 24.79
CA GLY A 10 3.51 -14.68 25.31
C GLY A 10 4.72 -13.85 24.91
N LYS A 11 5.92 -14.42 24.82
CA LYS A 11 7.13 -13.72 24.33
C LYS A 11 7.10 -13.48 22.83
N VAL A 12 6.60 -14.44 22.04
CA VAL A 12 6.45 -14.28 20.59
C VAL A 12 5.36 -13.23 20.28
N VAL A 13 4.25 -13.24 21.01
CA VAL A 13 3.18 -12.23 20.89
C VAL A 13 3.67 -10.85 21.35
N ALA A 14 4.39 -10.74 22.47
CA ALA A 14 4.94 -9.46 22.92
C ALA A 14 6.01 -8.92 21.95
N GLY A 15 6.85 -9.80 21.38
CA GLY A 15 7.86 -9.46 20.38
C GLY A 15 7.25 -8.95 19.08
N THR A 16 6.25 -9.66 18.56
CA THR A 16 5.51 -9.25 17.35
C THR A 16 4.75 -7.94 17.56
N VAL A 17 4.07 -7.76 18.71
CA VAL A 17 3.42 -6.48 19.05
C VAL A 17 4.43 -5.33 19.12
N ARG A 18 5.62 -5.55 19.71
CA ARG A 18 6.67 -4.52 19.75
C ARG A 18 7.21 -4.19 18.36
N ALA A 19 7.47 -5.20 17.52
CA ALA A 19 7.92 -5.02 16.14
C ALA A 19 6.89 -4.23 15.32
N VAL A 20 5.60 -4.59 15.40
CA VAL A 20 4.51 -3.87 14.74
C VAL A 20 4.41 -2.42 15.24
N ARG A 21 4.56 -2.18 16.55
CA ARG A 21 4.58 -0.82 17.10
C ARG A 21 5.76 0.00 16.59
N GLN A 22 6.94 -0.60 16.48
CA GLN A 22 8.14 0.07 15.96
C GLN A 22 7.99 0.38 14.47
N GLN A 23 7.53 -0.58 13.67
CA GLN A 23 7.20 -0.38 12.26
C GLN A 23 6.20 0.78 12.09
N ARG A 24 5.13 0.81 12.89
CA ARG A 24 4.13 1.89 12.85
C ARG A 24 4.70 3.25 13.24
N ALA A 25 5.55 3.30 14.26
CA ALA A 25 6.23 4.54 14.65
C ALA A 25 7.08 5.07 13.49
N LEU A 26 7.90 4.20 12.89
CA LEU A 26 8.70 4.53 11.72
C LEU A 26 7.83 5.00 10.53
N GLY A 27 6.72 4.32 10.25
CA GLY A 27 5.79 4.73 9.20
C GLY A 27 5.20 6.12 9.44
N LYS A 28 4.84 6.46 10.69
CA LYS A 28 4.36 7.80 11.05
C LYS A 28 5.46 8.85 10.90
N ASP A 29 6.67 8.54 11.33
CA ASP A 29 7.82 9.44 11.23
C ASP A 29 8.16 9.72 9.76
N LEU A 30 8.17 8.69 8.92
CA LEU A 30 8.35 8.82 7.47
C LEU A 30 7.25 9.68 6.85
N ALA A 31 5.96 9.39 7.12
CA ALA A 31 4.84 10.14 6.54
C ALA A 31 4.84 11.63 6.94
N ALA A 32 5.47 12.00 8.05
CA ALA A 32 5.62 13.39 8.50
C ALA A 32 6.74 14.16 7.78
N LEU A 33 7.66 13.48 7.06
CA LEU A 33 8.77 14.13 6.38
C LEU A 33 8.30 15.03 5.20
N PRO A 34 9.00 16.13 4.90
CA PRO A 34 8.81 16.87 3.65
C PRO A 34 9.05 15.98 2.42
N MET A 35 8.31 16.21 1.32
CA MET A 35 8.30 15.29 0.17
C MET A 35 9.67 14.91 -0.40
N PRO A 36 10.65 15.83 -0.55
CA PRO A 36 12.00 15.44 -1.03
C PRO A 36 12.66 14.38 -0.15
N ARG A 37 12.68 14.61 1.18
CA ARG A 37 13.26 13.67 2.15
C ARG A 37 12.43 12.40 2.26
N PHE A 38 11.12 12.54 2.20
CA PHE A 38 10.19 11.42 2.22
C PHE A 38 10.48 10.41 1.08
N VAL A 39 10.67 10.90 -0.14
CA VAL A 39 11.00 10.08 -1.31
C VAL A 39 12.33 9.33 -1.09
N GLU A 40 13.37 10.05 -0.68
CA GLU A 40 14.70 9.49 -0.42
C GLU A 40 14.65 8.40 0.66
N GLU A 41 14.05 8.70 1.81
CA GLU A 41 13.97 7.78 2.95
C GLU A 41 13.07 6.57 2.67
N CYS A 42 11.95 6.75 1.96
CA CYS A 42 11.12 5.62 1.56
C CYS A 42 11.88 4.67 0.63
N LEU A 43 12.56 5.22 -0.38
CA LEU A 43 13.34 4.42 -1.32
C LEU A 43 14.51 3.70 -0.62
N ALA A 44 15.20 4.39 0.31
CA ALA A 44 16.26 3.79 1.11
C ALA A 44 15.73 2.59 1.92
N ASN A 45 14.63 2.75 2.65
CA ASN A 45 14.03 1.68 3.44
C ASN A 45 13.52 0.51 2.58
N LEU A 46 12.92 0.79 1.41
CA LEU A 46 12.48 -0.25 0.46
C LEU A 46 13.65 -1.09 -0.08
N ASN A 47 14.82 -0.47 -0.25
CA ASN A 47 16.06 -1.10 -0.69
C ASN A 47 16.87 -1.76 0.45
N GLN A 48 16.55 -1.51 1.73
CA GLN A 48 17.23 -2.13 2.88
C GLN A 48 16.80 -3.57 3.15
N SER A 49 15.71 -4.02 2.52
CA SER A 49 15.29 -5.42 2.56
C SER A 49 16.44 -6.33 2.16
N ALA A 50 16.70 -7.40 2.92
CA ALA A 50 17.63 -8.47 2.56
C ALA A 50 17.17 -9.31 1.33
N GLY A 51 16.23 -8.77 0.54
CA GLY A 51 15.71 -9.38 -0.68
C GLY A 51 16.61 -9.17 -1.89
N ASN A 52 16.34 -9.94 -2.94
CA ASN A 52 17.06 -9.87 -4.23
C ASN A 52 16.50 -8.78 -5.16
N TRP A 53 16.14 -7.62 -4.62
CA TRP A 53 15.57 -6.53 -5.41
C TRP A 53 16.22 -5.20 -5.10
N GLN A 54 16.13 -4.30 -6.07
CA GLN A 54 16.57 -2.93 -5.96
C GLN A 54 15.68 -2.05 -6.83
N GLY A 55 15.28 -0.90 -6.31
CA GLY A 55 14.54 0.11 -7.05
C GLY A 55 15.26 1.46 -7.05
N ARG A 56 14.81 2.35 -7.94
CA ARG A 56 15.24 3.75 -7.97
C ARG A 56 14.07 4.69 -8.28
N ALA A 57 14.20 5.95 -7.88
CA ALA A 57 13.28 7.01 -8.29
C ALA A 57 13.58 7.46 -9.72
N ARG A 58 12.55 7.67 -10.53
CA ARG A 58 12.68 8.30 -11.85
C ARG A 58 12.80 9.82 -11.70
N PRO A 59 13.56 10.50 -12.57
CA PRO A 59 13.59 11.96 -12.56
C PRO A 59 12.19 12.54 -12.82
N PRO A 60 11.84 13.70 -12.24
CA PRO A 60 10.52 14.30 -12.43
C PRO A 60 10.28 14.67 -13.90
N HIS A 61 9.03 14.52 -14.33
CA HIS A 61 8.64 14.81 -15.72
C HIS A 61 8.29 16.30 -15.89
N GLY A 62 8.76 16.93 -16.97
CA GLY A 62 8.54 18.37 -17.20
C GLY A 62 7.07 18.81 -17.35
N SER A 63 6.17 17.85 -17.61
CA SER A 63 4.71 18.09 -17.70
C SER A 63 3.91 17.63 -16.48
N THR A 64 4.57 17.31 -15.35
CA THR A 64 3.91 16.80 -14.14
C THR A 64 2.69 17.64 -13.75
N ALA A 65 2.84 18.96 -13.61
CA ALA A 65 1.76 19.83 -13.13
C ALA A 65 0.51 19.76 -14.03
N SER A 66 0.72 19.80 -15.36
CA SER A 66 -0.37 19.73 -16.33
C SER A 66 -1.08 18.36 -16.30
N ILE A 67 -0.32 17.27 -16.20
CA ILE A 67 -0.87 15.91 -16.17
C ILE A 67 -1.62 15.68 -14.85
N ALA A 68 -1.05 16.11 -13.72
CA ALA A 68 -1.68 15.99 -12.40
C ALA A 68 -3.01 16.75 -12.35
N ALA A 69 -3.06 17.97 -12.90
CA ALA A 69 -4.29 18.75 -13.00
C ALA A 69 -5.33 18.07 -13.90
N LEU A 70 -4.92 17.57 -15.07
CA LEU A 70 -5.81 16.86 -16.01
C LEU A 70 -6.43 15.62 -15.36
N LYS A 71 -5.62 14.84 -14.64
CA LYS A 71 -6.05 13.62 -13.94
C LYS A 71 -6.70 13.90 -12.58
N ARG A 72 -6.74 15.17 -12.14
CA ARG A 72 -7.26 15.60 -10.83
C ARG A 72 -6.64 14.82 -9.68
N LEU A 73 -5.32 14.60 -9.73
CA LEU A 73 -4.62 13.85 -8.69
C LEU A 73 -4.72 14.57 -7.33
N PRO A 74 -4.76 13.84 -6.21
CA PRO A 74 -4.64 14.41 -4.87
C PRO A 74 -3.31 15.15 -4.68
N ASP A 75 -3.29 16.10 -3.73
CA ASP A 75 -2.15 17.01 -3.53
C ASP A 75 -0.86 16.26 -3.19
N ASP A 76 -0.90 15.32 -2.24
CA ASP A 76 0.25 14.48 -1.86
C ASP A 76 0.86 13.74 -3.05
N LEU A 77 0.01 13.21 -3.94
CA LEU A 77 0.48 12.48 -5.13
C LEU A 77 1.05 13.45 -6.18
N THR A 78 0.46 14.64 -6.30
CA THR A 78 0.97 15.71 -7.17
C THR A 78 2.35 16.17 -6.71
N GLU A 79 2.53 16.39 -5.40
CA GLU A 79 3.82 16.78 -4.81
C GLU A 79 4.85 15.66 -5.00
N PHE A 80 4.48 14.39 -4.80
CA PHE A 80 5.36 13.25 -5.10
C PHE A 80 5.85 13.27 -6.54
N TYR A 81 4.94 13.46 -7.51
CA TYR A 81 5.30 13.51 -8.92
C TYR A 81 6.11 14.75 -9.33
N ALA A 82 6.07 15.81 -8.53
CA ALA A 82 6.91 16.99 -8.73
C ALA A 82 8.38 16.73 -8.35
N HIS A 83 8.62 15.76 -7.46
CA HIS A 83 9.96 15.37 -7.02
C HIS A 83 10.52 14.15 -7.76
N CYS A 84 9.68 13.22 -8.21
CA CYS A 84 10.12 12.06 -9.00
C CYS A 84 8.99 11.53 -9.90
N ASP A 85 9.30 10.86 -11.01
CA ASP A 85 8.29 10.27 -11.91
C ASP A 85 7.96 8.81 -11.55
N GLY A 86 7.67 8.57 -10.27
CA GLY A 86 7.46 7.22 -9.73
C GLY A 86 8.75 6.45 -9.48
N PHE A 87 8.59 5.19 -9.07
CA PHE A 87 9.69 4.29 -8.72
C PHE A 87 9.77 3.14 -9.73
N GLU A 88 10.98 2.71 -10.05
CA GLU A 88 11.20 1.62 -10.99
C GLU A 88 12.12 0.55 -10.45
N PRO A 89 11.87 -0.73 -10.79
CA PRO A 89 12.81 -1.80 -10.49
C PRO A 89 14.09 -1.60 -11.31
N VAL A 90 15.23 -1.69 -10.63
CA VAL A 90 16.56 -1.87 -11.23
C VAL A 90 16.87 -3.36 -11.32
N HIS A 91 16.56 -4.11 -10.25
CA HIS A 91 16.73 -5.56 -10.16
C HIS A 91 15.59 -6.19 -9.35
N GLY A 92 15.23 -7.43 -9.70
CA GLY A 92 14.22 -8.22 -9.00
C GLY A 92 12.82 -7.61 -9.02
N ASP A 93 11.93 -8.20 -8.22
CA ASP A 93 10.54 -7.77 -8.09
C ASP A 93 10.40 -6.66 -7.05
N PHE A 94 10.84 -5.45 -7.39
CA PHE A 94 10.75 -4.30 -6.49
C PHE A 94 9.30 -4.09 -6.01
N PRO A 95 9.06 -4.01 -4.69
CA PRO A 95 7.71 -4.12 -4.13
C PRO A 95 6.84 -2.86 -4.37
N ALA A 96 7.44 -1.70 -4.59
CA ALA A 96 6.72 -0.43 -4.81
C ALA A 96 7.03 0.18 -6.19
N ALA A 97 6.89 -0.59 -7.26
CA ALA A 97 7.11 -0.12 -8.63
C ALA A 97 5.98 0.84 -9.09
N ILE A 98 6.02 2.08 -8.62
CA ILE A 98 5.01 3.11 -8.90
C ILE A 98 5.11 3.58 -10.35
N TYR A 99 3.97 3.62 -11.05
CA TYR A 99 3.89 4.07 -12.44
C TYR A 99 4.43 5.51 -12.61
N PRO A 100 5.06 5.82 -13.75
CA PRO A 100 5.28 7.21 -14.11
C PRO A 100 3.93 7.90 -14.37
N ILE A 101 3.88 9.22 -14.19
CA ILE A 101 2.62 9.98 -14.17
C ILE A 101 1.83 9.86 -15.49
N HIS A 102 2.53 9.70 -16.62
CA HIS A 102 1.93 9.57 -17.94
C HIS A 102 1.26 8.20 -18.16
N ASP A 103 1.71 7.18 -17.45
CA ASP A 103 1.17 5.82 -17.53
C ASP A 103 0.00 5.58 -16.58
N LEU A 104 -0.27 6.51 -15.65
CA LEU A 104 -1.45 6.44 -14.80
C LEU A 104 -2.72 6.43 -15.65
N LYS A 105 -3.55 5.43 -15.47
CA LYS A 105 -4.84 5.27 -16.16
C LYS A 105 -5.96 5.09 -15.15
N LEU A 106 -7.21 5.22 -15.57
CA LEU A 106 -8.32 4.86 -14.68
C LEU A 106 -8.43 3.33 -14.61
N GLY A 107 -8.98 2.80 -13.51
CA GLY A 107 -9.19 1.37 -13.37
C GLY A 107 -10.02 0.74 -14.49
N ALA A 108 -10.95 1.50 -15.09
CA ALA A 108 -11.71 1.12 -16.27
C ALA A 108 -10.86 0.88 -17.53
N ASP A 109 -9.71 1.54 -17.65
CA ASP A 109 -8.85 1.49 -18.83
C ASP A 109 -7.88 0.27 -18.79
N HIS A 110 -7.89 -0.50 -17.70
CA HIS A 110 -7.16 -1.76 -17.61
C HIS A 110 -7.97 -2.89 -18.25
N MET A 111 -7.26 -3.90 -18.79
CA MET A 111 -7.89 -5.10 -19.34
C MET A 111 -7.42 -6.35 -18.57
N PRO A 112 -8.33 -7.11 -17.93
CA PRO A 112 -9.68 -6.68 -17.54
C PRO A 112 -9.64 -5.48 -16.58
N SER A 113 -10.76 -4.75 -16.44
CA SER A 113 -10.88 -3.62 -15.51
C SER A 113 -10.65 -4.06 -14.06
N LEU A 114 -10.31 -3.13 -13.18
CA LEU A 114 -10.03 -3.48 -11.79
C LEU A 114 -11.26 -4.08 -11.09
N SER A 115 -12.46 -3.56 -11.37
CA SER A 115 -13.69 -4.16 -10.85
C SER A 115 -13.92 -5.58 -11.38
N ALA A 116 -13.63 -5.83 -12.66
CA ALA A 116 -13.78 -7.14 -13.28
C ALA A 116 -12.79 -8.17 -12.72
N ARG A 117 -11.54 -7.76 -12.41
CA ARG A 117 -10.55 -8.60 -11.73
C ARG A 117 -11.06 -9.08 -10.37
N LEU A 118 -11.59 -8.15 -9.57
CA LEU A 118 -12.16 -8.46 -8.26
C LEU A 118 -13.37 -9.39 -8.36
N VAL A 119 -14.29 -9.12 -9.30
CA VAL A 119 -15.47 -9.98 -9.53
C VAL A 119 -15.06 -11.38 -9.97
N SER A 120 -14.06 -11.51 -10.85
CA SER A 120 -13.52 -12.82 -11.25
C SER A 120 -12.95 -13.58 -10.06
N TYR A 121 -12.17 -12.90 -9.21
CA TYR A 121 -11.64 -13.48 -7.98
C TYR A 121 -12.76 -14.02 -7.08
N TRP A 122 -13.84 -13.26 -6.89
CA TRP A 122 -14.98 -13.69 -6.08
C TRP A 122 -15.77 -14.86 -6.68
N GLN A 123 -15.82 -14.99 -8.00
CA GLN A 123 -16.45 -16.13 -8.65
C GLN A 123 -15.70 -17.43 -8.37
N GLU A 124 -14.37 -17.35 -8.23
CA GLU A 124 -13.49 -18.49 -8.00
C GLU A 124 -13.35 -18.83 -6.51
N ASN A 125 -13.28 -17.82 -5.64
CA ASN A 125 -12.90 -17.98 -4.23
C ASN A 125 -14.04 -17.68 -3.25
N GLY A 126 -15.14 -17.10 -3.73
CA GLY A 126 -16.19 -16.53 -2.88
C GLY A 126 -15.95 -15.06 -2.54
N ASN A 127 -16.99 -14.40 -2.05
CA ASN A 127 -16.91 -13.06 -1.48
C ASN A 127 -17.06 -13.18 0.04
N ASP A 128 -15.95 -13.02 0.76
CA ASP A 128 -15.89 -13.09 2.22
C ASP A 128 -16.38 -11.82 2.93
N SER A 129 -16.95 -10.87 2.19
CA SER A 129 -17.59 -9.71 2.78
C SER A 129 -18.87 -10.09 3.49
N GLU A 130 -19.09 -9.47 4.65
CA GLU A 130 -20.37 -9.51 5.37
C GLU A 130 -21.53 -8.92 4.54
N LYS A 131 -21.22 -8.19 3.45
CA LYS A 131 -22.20 -7.61 2.53
C LYS A 131 -21.99 -8.14 1.10
N PRO A 132 -22.89 -9.00 0.58
CA PRO A 132 -22.75 -9.60 -0.74
C PRO A 132 -22.50 -8.57 -1.85
N GLY A 133 -21.46 -8.82 -2.66
CA GLY A 133 -21.12 -7.98 -3.81
C GLY A 133 -20.42 -6.66 -3.47
N LEU A 134 -20.08 -6.44 -2.20
CA LEU A 134 -19.26 -5.30 -1.77
C LEU A 134 -17.87 -5.78 -1.35
N LEU A 135 -16.89 -4.90 -1.54
CA LEU A 135 -15.52 -5.08 -1.08
C LEU A 135 -15.44 -4.63 0.38
N SER A 136 -15.02 -5.52 1.27
CA SER A 136 -14.73 -5.20 2.66
C SER A 136 -13.48 -4.34 2.75
N ILE A 137 -13.59 -3.21 3.43
CA ILE A 137 -12.46 -2.31 3.69
C ILE A 137 -12.08 -2.39 5.16
N LEU A 138 -10.83 -2.73 5.42
CA LEU A 138 -10.26 -2.93 6.74
C LEU A 138 -9.46 -1.69 7.17
N PRO A 139 -9.55 -1.29 8.44
CA PRO A 139 -8.71 -0.24 9.00
C PRO A 139 -7.23 -0.70 9.06
N PRO A 140 -6.26 0.16 8.74
CA PRO A 140 -4.83 -0.22 8.69
C PRO A 140 -4.22 -0.44 10.08
N ASP A 141 -4.79 0.19 11.11
CA ASP A 141 -4.20 0.27 12.43
C ASP A 141 -4.83 -0.68 13.46
N ASP A 142 -5.91 -1.37 13.12
CA ASP A 142 -6.62 -2.26 14.04
C ASP A 142 -6.26 -3.72 13.76
N LEU A 143 -5.28 -4.23 14.51
CA LEU A 143 -4.86 -5.63 14.42
C LEU A 143 -5.99 -6.60 14.76
N ALA A 144 -6.92 -6.21 15.63
CA ALA A 144 -8.05 -7.06 15.97
C ALA A 144 -9.00 -7.13 14.77
N ALA A 145 -9.30 -5.99 14.14
CA ALA A 145 -10.12 -5.95 12.94
C ALA A 145 -9.48 -6.67 11.75
N LEU A 146 -8.15 -6.54 11.57
CA LEU A 146 -7.40 -7.29 10.56
C LEU A 146 -7.44 -8.80 10.84
N ALA A 147 -7.34 -9.22 12.10
CA ALA A 147 -7.39 -10.63 12.49
C ALA A 147 -8.80 -11.22 12.43
N SER A 148 -9.84 -10.42 12.64
CA SER A 148 -11.25 -10.86 12.62
C SER A 148 -11.97 -10.52 11.32
N HIS A 149 -11.28 -9.93 10.33
CA HIS A 149 -11.87 -9.38 9.10
C HIS A 149 -13.05 -8.42 9.34
N ALA A 150 -13.05 -7.68 10.45
CA ALA A 150 -14.11 -6.74 10.77
C ALA A 150 -13.95 -5.47 9.93
N ALA A 151 -14.77 -5.34 8.89
CA ALA A 151 -14.75 -4.19 7.99
C ALA A 151 -15.30 -2.93 8.67
N ASP A 152 -14.62 -1.79 8.48
CA ASP A 152 -15.13 -0.49 8.93
C ASP A 152 -15.98 0.21 7.85
N SER A 153 -15.78 -0.19 6.60
CA SER A 153 -16.46 0.36 5.45
C SER A 153 -16.56 -0.66 4.31
N TYR A 154 -17.42 -0.38 3.34
CA TYR A 154 -17.67 -1.27 2.21
C TYR A 154 -17.70 -0.45 0.93
N LEU A 155 -17.13 -1.00 -0.14
CA LEU A 155 -17.01 -0.33 -1.44
C LEU A 155 -17.69 -1.15 -2.54
N LYS A 156 -18.43 -0.50 -3.43
CA LYS A 156 -18.90 -1.14 -4.67
C LYS A 156 -17.72 -1.34 -5.62
N PRO A 157 -17.52 -2.53 -6.21
CA PRO A 157 -16.40 -2.79 -7.13
C PRO A 157 -16.26 -1.78 -8.27
N SER A 158 -17.38 -1.28 -8.82
CA SER A 158 -17.38 -0.29 -9.91
C SER A 158 -16.69 1.03 -9.54
N LEU A 159 -16.48 1.32 -8.24
CA LEU A 159 -15.74 2.51 -7.82
C LEU A 159 -14.22 2.35 -8.01
N LEU A 160 -13.71 1.13 -8.15
CA LEU A 160 -12.31 0.87 -8.51
C LEU A 160 -12.02 1.30 -9.95
N ASP A 161 -13.04 1.33 -10.81
CA ASP A 161 -12.88 1.70 -12.22
C ASP A 161 -12.70 3.20 -12.43
N VAL A 162 -13.11 4.03 -11.46
CA VAL A 162 -12.89 5.48 -11.44
C VAL A 162 -11.70 5.89 -10.55
N ALA A 163 -11.05 4.92 -9.91
CA ALA A 163 -9.82 5.12 -9.16
C ALA A 163 -8.61 4.98 -10.09
N VAL A 164 -7.43 5.39 -9.60
CA VAL A 164 -6.17 5.27 -10.34
C VAL A 164 -5.28 4.25 -9.62
N PRO A 165 -4.84 3.16 -10.27
CA PRO A 165 -3.84 2.27 -9.72
C PRO A 165 -2.47 2.96 -9.66
N LEU A 166 -1.80 2.83 -8.54
CA LEU A 166 -0.46 3.39 -8.30
C LEU A 166 0.64 2.49 -8.86
N CYS A 167 0.43 1.17 -8.77
CA CYS A 167 1.36 0.13 -9.18
C CYS A 167 0.72 -0.78 -10.24
N PRO A 168 1.52 -1.55 -11.01
CA PRO A 168 1.01 -2.59 -11.89
C PRO A 168 0.20 -3.65 -11.14
N PRO A 169 -1.09 -3.86 -11.50
CA PRO A 169 -1.92 -4.89 -10.86
C PRO A 169 -1.34 -6.29 -11.04
N ARG A 170 -1.32 -7.08 -9.97
CA ARG A 170 -0.83 -8.46 -9.94
C ARG A 170 -2.00 -9.41 -9.67
N GLY A 171 -2.63 -9.91 -10.74
CA GLY A 171 -3.83 -10.74 -10.61
C GLY A 171 -4.99 -9.95 -10.00
N SER A 172 -5.44 -10.39 -8.82
CA SER A 172 -6.46 -9.74 -7.98
C SER A 172 -5.93 -8.61 -7.10
N ASP A 173 -4.60 -8.46 -7.01
CA ASP A 173 -3.98 -7.59 -6.02
C ASP A 173 -3.53 -6.28 -6.70
N PHE A 174 -3.91 -5.16 -6.12
CA PHE A 174 -3.60 -3.83 -6.66
C PHE A 174 -3.83 -2.71 -5.65
N GLU A 175 -3.03 -1.66 -5.75
CA GLU A 175 -3.15 -0.46 -4.94
C GLU A 175 -3.75 0.68 -5.77
N VAL A 176 -4.88 1.22 -5.32
CA VAL A 176 -5.57 2.34 -5.99
C VAL A 176 -5.69 3.55 -5.09
N ILE A 177 -5.61 4.73 -5.69
CA ILE A 177 -5.97 5.99 -5.04
C ILE A 177 -7.35 6.46 -5.51
N LEU A 178 -8.22 6.80 -4.56
CA LEU A 178 -9.55 7.30 -4.86
C LEU A 178 -9.49 8.75 -5.37
N LEU A 179 -10.10 8.99 -6.52
CA LEU A 179 -10.20 10.34 -7.10
C LEU A 179 -11.46 11.10 -6.67
N THR A 180 -12.41 10.41 -6.05
CA THR A 180 -13.69 10.95 -5.57
C THR A 180 -14.01 10.39 -4.20
N ASP A 181 -14.81 11.12 -3.43
CA ASP A 181 -15.31 10.64 -2.14
C ASP A 181 -16.26 9.45 -2.33
N SER A 182 -16.19 8.47 -1.41
CA SER A 182 -17.05 7.28 -1.41
C SER A 182 -17.54 6.96 0.00
N GLY A 183 -18.44 7.80 0.52
CA GLY A 183 -18.94 7.68 1.88
C GLY A 183 -18.00 8.33 2.90
N GLU A 184 -18.32 8.18 4.19
CA GLU A 184 -17.70 8.94 5.27
C GLU A 184 -16.24 8.55 5.53
N HIS A 185 -15.88 7.27 5.32
CA HIS A 185 -14.56 6.73 5.65
C HIS A 185 -13.60 6.64 4.47
N LEU A 186 -14.03 7.03 3.27
CA LEU A 186 -13.26 6.90 2.02
C LEU A 186 -13.26 8.21 1.22
N PRO A 187 -12.69 9.29 1.77
CA PRO A 187 -12.54 10.55 1.04
C PRO A 187 -11.58 10.40 -0.14
N ARG A 188 -11.64 11.35 -1.09
CA ARG A 188 -10.65 11.53 -2.15
C ARG A 188 -9.23 11.57 -1.57
N GLY A 189 -8.31 10.85 -2.20
CA GLY A 189 -6.93 10.70 -1.75
C GLY A 189 -6.66 9.46 -0.91
N THR A 190 -7.69 8.80 -0.41
CA THR A 190 -7.57 7.49 0.26
C THR A 190 -6.91 6.49 -0.69
N VAL A 191 -5.93 5.75 -0.18
CA VAL A 191 -5.34 4.61 -0.91
C VAL A 191 -5.95 3.32 -0.38
N LEU A 192 -6.35 2.43 -1.29
CA LEU A 192 -6.82 1.09 -0.98
C LEU A 192 -5.78 0.10 -1.51
N SER A 193 -5.22 -0.72 -0.61
CA SER A 193 -4.42 -1.89 -0.98
C SER A 193 -5.36 -3.08 -1.05
N VAL A 194 -5.76 -3.47 -2.26
CA VAL A 194 -6.66 -4.60 -2.50
C VAL A 194 -5.82 -5.87 -2.55
N GLU A 195 -6.19 -6.85 -1.73
CA GLU A 195 -5.57 -8.17 -1.65
C GLU A 195 -6.68 -9.21 -1.70
N GLY A 196 -6.80 -9.88 -2.85
CA GLY A 196 -7.91 -10.79 -3.14
C GLY A 196 -9.28 -10.13 -2.98
N GLY A 197 -10.04 -10.61 -1.99
CA GLY A 197 -11.43 -10.22 -1.75
C GLY A 197 -11.65 -9.07 -0.76
N SER A 198 -10.58 -8.45 -0.23
CA SER A 198 -10.65 -7.38 0.76
C SER A 198 -9.65 -6.27 0.45
N ALA A 199 -9.76 -5.12 1.11
CA ALA A 199 -8.77 -4.07 0.98
C ALA A 199 -8.42 -3.43 2.33
N THR A 200 -7.16 -3.05 2.49
CA THR A 200 -6.70 -2.22 3.61
C THR A 200 -6.72 -0.75 3.18
N ARG A 201 -7.36 0.12 3.96
CA ARG A 201 -7.37 1.57 3.66
C ARG A 201 -6.16 2.28 4.27
N TYR A 202 -5.66 3.29 3.58
CA TYR A 202 -4.68 4.25 4.08
C TYR A 202 -5.21 5.66 3.83
N ALA A 203 -5.01 6.54 4.81
CA ALA A 203 -5.58 7.89 4.77
C ALA A 203 -5.16 8.69 3.52
N ASN A 204 -3.93 8.49 3.04
CA ASN A 204 -3.39 9.12 1.85
C ASN A 204 -2.20 8.35 1.28
N PHE A 205 -1.67 8.84 0.15
CA PHE A 205 -0.50 8.28 -0.52
C PHE A 205 0.74 8.19 0.37
N LYS A 206 1.05 9.26 1.12
CA LYS A 206 2.23 9.27 2.01
C LYS A 206 2.13 8.19 3.08
N THR A 207 0.95 8.04 3.69
CA THR A 207 0.70 7.02 4.71
C THR A 207 0.91 5.61 4.14
N TRP A 208 0.36 5.34 2.96
CA TRP A 208 0.54 4.04 2.28
C TRP A 208 2.01 3.74 1.99
N LEU A 209 2.73 4.65 1.32
CA LEU A 209 4.12 4.41 0.94
C LEU A 209 5.03 4.33 2.17
N ALA A 210 4.78 5.14 3.21
CA ALA A 210 5.49 5.06 4.48
C ALA A 210 5.25 3.72 5.19
N SER A 211 4.01 3.21 5.21
CA SER A 211 3.70 1.90 5.76
C SER A 211 4.47 0.80 5.03
N TYR A 212 4.52 0.86 3.70
CA TYR A 212 5.29 -0.07 2.88
C TYR A 212 6.80 0.03 3.19
N ALA A 213 7.38 1.22 3.10
CA ALA A 213 8.80 1.45 3.38
C ALA A 213 9.19 1.02 4.80
N SER A 214 8.38 1.37 5.81
CA SER A 214 8.65 1.01 7.20
C SER A 214 8.65 -0.50 7.45
N LEU A 215 7.80 -1.27 6.74
CA LEU A 215 7.81 -2.73 6.80
C LEU A 215 9.21 -3.25 6.44
N PHE A 216 9.74 -2.86 5.28
CA PHE A 216 11.04 -3.33 4.81
C PHE A 216 12.23 -2.77 5.62
N GLY A 217 12.18 -1.51 6.06
CA GLY A 217 13.20 -0.94 6.94
C GLY A 217 13.26 -1.63 8.31
N SER A 218 12.10 -2.03 8.86
CA SER A 218 12.04 -2.71 10.16
C SER A 218 12.54 -4.17 10.12
N LEU A 219 12.41 -4.85 8.98
CA LEU A 219 12.91 -6.22 8.79
C LEU A 219 14.44 -6.28 8.83
N SER A 220 15.12 -5.26 8.31
CA SER A 220 16.59 -5.14 8.33
C SER A 220 17.12 -4.96 9.77
N ALA A 221 16.40 -4.21 10.61
CA ALA A 221 16.77 -4.00 12.01
C ALA A 221 16.54 -5.24 12.91
N ALA A 222 15.59 -6.12 12.56
CA ALA A 222 15.26 -7.32 13.33
C ALA A 222 16.25 -8.47 13.09
N PHE A 223 16.91 -8.49 11.93
CA PHE A 223 17.93 -9.46 11.56
C PHE A 223 19.18 -8.70 11.10
N PRO A 224 19.96 -8.11 12.03
CA PRO A 224 21.25 -7.56 11.65
C PRO A 224 22.01 -8.70 10.98
N ALA A 225 22.46 -8.47 9.75
CA ALA A 225 23.33 -9.42 9.05
C ALA A 225 24.41 -9.83 10.05
N HIS A 226 24.46 -11.12 10.37
CA HIS A 226 25.51 -11.65 11.23
C HIS A 226 26.83 -11.15 10.61
N PRO A 227 27.59 -10.26 11.28
CA PRO A 227 28.96 -10.08 10.86
C PRO A 227 29.61 -11.40 11.20
N ASP A 228 29.90 -12.22 10.19
CA ASP A 228 30.95 -13.24 10.19
C ASP A 228 30.77 -14.16 8.98
N THR A 229 31.68 -14.09 8.01
CA THR A 229 32.74 -15.09 7.77
C THR A 229 33.46 -14.86 6.44
#